data_AF-A0A947B3N0-F1
#
_entry.id   AF-A0A947B3N0-F1
#
_cell.length_a   1.000
_cell.length_b   1.000
_cell.length_c   1.000
_cell.angle_alpha   90.00
_cell.angle_beta   90.00
_cell.angle_gamma   90.00
#
_symmetry.space_group_name_H-M   'P 1'
#
loop_
_entity.id
_entity.type
_entity.pdbx_description
1 polymer ?
#
loop_
_entity_poly.entity_id
_entity_poly.type
_entity_poly.pdbx_seq_one_letter_code
_entity_poly.pdbx_strand_id
1 'polypeptide(L)' 'MTLETKKVLEDALALFPAERAILAEAILASFDSPSYLDLDALWAREAEERIDAYERGEMRSIPAQEVFDRIDGQQNQ' A
#
# COMPACT_ATOMS: atom_id res chain seq x y z
N MET A 1 -16.94 -9.71 5.24
CA MET A 1 -16.21 -10.98 5.45
C MET A 1 -17.20 -12.13 5.46
N THR A 2 -16.92 -13.20 4.72
CA THR A 2 -17.69 -14.45 4.83
C THR A 2 -17.35 -15.16 6.16
N LEU A 3 -18.12 -16.19 6.53
CA LEU A 3 -17.80 -17.02 7.69
C LEU A 3 -16.42 -17.67 7.55
N GLU A 4 -16.08 -18.09 6.35
CA GLU A 4 -14.78 -18.67 6.01
C GLU A 4 -13.64 -17.65 6.19
N THR A 5 -13.80 -16.41 5.70
CA THR A 5 -12.79 -15.36 5.90
C THR A 5 -12.57 -15.04 7.39
N LYS A 6 -13.62 -15.10 8.21
CA LYS A 6 -13.51 -14.89 9.66
C LYS A 6 -12.70 -15.99 10.34
N LYS A 7 -12.96 -17.25 9.98
CA LYS A 7 -12.22 -18.39 10.51
C LYS A 7 -10.73 -18.32 10.13
N VAL A 8 -10.42 -18.03 8.87
CA VAL A 8 -9.02 -17.87 8.42
C VAL A 8 -8.31 -16.75 9.16
N LEU A 9 -9.00 -15.63 9.43
CA LEU A 9 -8.44 -14.54 10.22
C LEU A 9 -8.18 -14.96 11.67
N GLU A 10 -9.12 -15.62 12.32
CA GLU A 10 -8.95 -16.13 13.70
C GLU A 10 -7.76 -17.08 13.81
N ASP A 11 -7.66 -18.03 12.87
CA ASP A 11 -6.57 -19.01 12.82
C ASP A 11 -5.22 -18.30 12.56
N ALA A 12 -5.16 -17.32 11.65
CA ALA A 12 -3.95 -16.55 11.36
C ALA A 12 -3.48 -15.69 12.54
N LEU A 13 -4.40 -15.15 13.34
CA LEU A 13 -4.08 -14.37 14.52
C LEU A 13 -3.58 -15.24 15.70
N ALA A 14 -3.93 -16.53 15.71
CA ALA A 14 -3.44 -17.49 16.71
C ALA A 14 -1.99 -17.96 16.47
N LEU A 15 -1.42 -17.69 15.28
CA LEU A 15 -0.04 -18.04 14.95
C LEU A 15 1.00 -17.25 15.75
N PHE A 16 2.21 -17.80 15.88
CA PHE A 16 3.34 -17.04 16.41
C PHE A 16 3.64 -15.83 15.50
N PRO A 17 4.18 -14.71 16.05
CA PRO A 17 4.41 -13.50 15.28
C PRO A 17 5.22 -13.70 13.98
N ALA A 18 6.23 -14.56 14.00
CA ALA A 18 7.04 -14.87 12.82
C ALA A 18 6.25 -15.59 11.72
N GLU A 19 5.44 -16.58 12.09
CA GLU A 19 4.59 -17.32 11.15
C GLU A 19 3.49 -16.43 10.58
N ARG A 20 2.91 -15.54 11.40
CA ARG A 20 1.94 -14.55 10.94
C ARG A 20 2.55 -13.59 9.92
N ALA A 21 3.81 -13.16 10.10
CA ALA A 21 4.50 -12.32 9.14
C ALA A 21 4.71 -13.03 7.79
N ILE A 22 5.15 -14.29 7.83
CA ILE A 22 5.31 -15.13 6.62
C ILE A 22 3.97 -15.31 5.89
N LEU A 23 2.89 -15.59 6.62
CA LEU A 23 1.57 -15.76 6.03
C LEU A 23 1.05 -14.45 5.42
N ALA A 24 1.26 -13.32 6.10
CA ALA A 24 0.88 -12.00 5.57
C ALA A 24 1.63 -11.69 4.27
N GLU A 25 2.93 -11.96 4.22
CA GLU A 25 3.74 -11.80 3.00
C GLU A 25 3.22 -12.67 1.84
N ALA A 26 2.92 -13.94 2.11
CA ALA A 26 2.38 -14.85 1.10
C ALA A 26 1.01 -14.40 0.55
N ILE A 27 0.14 -13.87 1.41
CA ILE A 27 -1.16 -13.32 1.00
C ILE A 27 -0.93 -12.04 0.17
N LEU A 28 -0.03 -11.16 0.59
CA LEU A 28 0.29 -9.95 -0.16
C LEU A 28 0.84 -10.29 -1.56
N ALA A 29 1.80 -11.21 -1.65
CA ALA A 29 2.36 -11.68 -2.91
C ALA A 29 1.32 -12.36 -3.82
N SER A 30 0.23 -12.88 -3.26
CA SER A 30 -0.85 -13.48 -4.07
C SER A 30 -1.62 -12.45 -4.91
N PHE A 31 -1.54 -11.16 -4.56
CA PHE A 31 -2.10 -10.08 -5.36
C PHE A 31 -1.22 -9.74 -6.57
N ASP A 32 0.06 -10.15 -6.58
CA ASP A 32 0.98 -9.94 -7.69
C ASP A 32 0.71 -10.95 -8.82
N SER A 33 -0.27 -10.64 -9.67
CA SER A 33 -0.46 -11.30 -10.96
C SER A 33 0.58 -10.84 -11.99
N PRO A 34 1.07 -11.74 -12.88
CA PRO A 34 1.91 -11.37 -14.02
C PRO A 34 1.30 -10.30 -14.94
N SER A 35 -0.02 -10.14 -14.91
CA SER A 35 -0.74 -9.08 -15.62
C SER A 35 -0.50 -7.68 -15.07
N TYR A 36 0.12 -7.54 -13.89
CA TYR A 36 0.48 -6.24 -13.31
C TYR A 36 1.86 -5.74 -13.73
N LEU A 37 2.69 -6.54 -14.44
CA LEU A 37 3.99 -6.07 -14.92
C LEU A 37 3.88 -4.85 -15.83
N ASP A 38 2.83 -4.81 -16.67
CA ASP A 38 2.54 -3.64 -17.50
C ASP A 38 2.07 -2.43 -16.66
N LEU A 39 1.40 -2.69 -15.53
CA LEU A 39 0.93 -1.66 -14.60
C LEU A 39 2.09 -1.09 -13.76
N ASP A 40 3.03 -1.93 -13.33
CA ASP A 40 4.24 -1.49 -12.63
C ASP A 40 5.10 -0.58 -13.51
N ALA A 41 5.24 -0.92 -14.80
CA ALA A 41 5.94 -0.08 -15.76
C ALA A 41 5.23 1.27 -15.98
N LEU A 42 3.89 1.26 -16.05
CA LEU A 42 3.10 2.50 -16.14
C LEU A 42 3.21 3.35 -14.87
N TRP A 43 3.24 2.74 -13.68
CA TRP A 43 3.42 3.44 -12.42
C TRP A 43 4.82 4.02 -12.25
N ALA A 44 5.85 3.26 -12.61
CA ALA A 44 7.22 3.76 -12.60
C ALA A 44 7.35 4.97 -13.53
N ARG A 45 6.80 4.86 -14.76
CA ARG A 45 6.78 5.98 -15.69
C ARG A 45 6.05 7.20 -15.14
N GLU A 46 4.84 7.02 -14.58
CA GLU A 46 4.07 8.12 -13.99
C GLU A 46 4.83 8.77 -12.81
N ALA A 47 5.50 7.97 -11.97
CA ALA A 47 6.28 8.49 -10.85
C ALA A 47 7.42 9.39 -11.34
N GLU A 48 8.20 8.94 -12.33
CA GLU A 48 9.27 9.74 -12.94
C GLU A 48 8.73 11.00 -13.61
N GLU A 49 7.64 10.89 -14.39
CA GLU A 49 7.00 12.05 -15.06
C GLU A 49 6.55 13.11 -14.04
N ARG A 50 6.04 12.70 -12.87
CA ARG A 50 5.66 13.63 -11.80
C ARG A 50 6.85 14.29 -11.11
N ILE A 51 7.94 13.55 -10.90
CA ILE A 51 9.17 14.10 -10.34
C ILE A 51 9.73 15.15 -11.29
N ASP A 52 9.85 14.82 -12.58
CA ASP A 52 10.32 15.72 -13.62
C ASP A 52 9.47 17.00 -13.72
N ALA A 53 8.13 16.87 -13.69
CA ALA A 53 7.23 18.01 -13.71
C ALA A 53 7.38 18.90 -12.47
N TYR A 54 7.61 18.30 -11.31
CA TYR A 54 7.91 19.05 -10.08
C TYR A 54 9.24 19.79 -10.17
N GLU A 55 10.30 19.15 -10.65
CA GLU A 55 11.63 19.77 -10.82
C GLU A 55 11.62 20.91 -11.84
N ARG A 56 10.80 20.81 -12.90
CA ARG A 56 10.55 21.90 -13.86
C ARG A 56 9.65 23.02 -13.31
N GLY A 57 9.06 22.86 -12.13
CA GLY A 57 8.12 23.83 -11.54
C GLY A 57 6.72 23.81 -12.16
N GLU A 58 6.39 22.78 -12.94
CA GLU A 58 5.08 22.58 -13.56
C GLU A 58 4.06 21.96 -12.58
N MET A 59 4.56 21.36 -11.49
CA MET A 59 3.75 20.77 -10.42
C MET A 59 4.04 21.43 -9.07
N ARG A 60 2.99 21.68 -8.28
CA ARG A 60 3.11 22.20 -6.91
C ARG A 60 3.15 21.06 -5.91
N SER A 61 4.02 21.16 -4.91
CA SER A 61 4.02 20.28 -3.74
C SER A 61 3.36 20.98 -2.54
N ILE A 62 2.94 20.17 -1.57
CA ILE A 62 2.60 20.63 -0.22
C ILE A 62 3.66 20.11 0.76
N PRO A 63 3.89 20.79 1.89
CA PRO A 63 4.78 20.28 2.93
C PRO A 63 4.31 18.92 3.45
N ALA A 64 5.24 18.01 3.72
CA ALA A 64 4.90 16.68 4.25
C ALA A 64 4.12 16.77 5.58
N GLN A 65 4.42 17.77 6.42
CA GLN A 65 3.72 17.99 7.68
C GLN A 65 2.21 18.20 7.49
N GLU A 66 1.81 18.92 6.43
CA GLU A 66 0.39 19.15 6.13
C GLU A 66 -0.34 17.84 5.80
N VAL A 67 0.36 16.87 5.19
CA VAL A 67 -0.18 15.54 4.92
C VAL A 67 -0.34 14.75 6.22
N PHE A 68 0.67 14.76 7.10
CA PHE A 68 0.62 14.05 8.38
C PHE A 68 -0.49 14.59 9.28
N ASP A 69 -0.59 15.92 9.42
CA ASP A 69 -1.64 16.57 10.23
C ASP A 69 -3.05 16.18 9.76
N ARG A 70 -3.24 16.03 8.45
CA ARG A 70 -4.52 15.58 7.87
C ARG A 70 -4.83 14.12 8.19
N ILE A 71 -3.83 13.23 8.11
CA ILE A 71 -4.02 11.79 8.39
C ILE A 71 -4.31 11.57 9.88
N ASP A 72 -3.55 12.23 10.75
CA ASP A 72 -3.74 12.14 12.20
C ASP A 72 -5.09 12.72 12.65
N GLY A 73 -5.55 13.78 11.97
CA GLY A 73 -6.89 14.35 12.17
C GLY A 73 -8.03 13.45 11.69
N GLN A 74 -7.78 12.53 10.75
CA GLN A 74 -8.74 11.53 10.26
C GLN A 74 -8.79 10.27 11.10
N GLN A 75 -7.70 9.89 11.78
CA GLN A 75 -7.65 8.72 12.66
C GLN A 75 -8.29 8.97 14.05
N ASN A 76 -8.52 10.23 14.42
CA ASN A 76 -9.14 10.66 15.68
C ASN A 76 -10.64 11.01 15.54
N GLN A 77 -11.31 10.59 14.46
CA GLN A 77 -12.76 10.70 14.24
C GLN A 77 -13.39 9.32 14.09
#